data_AF-A0A9P7DTI3-F1
#
_entry.id   AF-A0A9P7DTI3-F1
#
_cell.length_a   1.000
_cell.length_b   1.000
_cell.length_c   1.000
_cell.angle_alpha   90.00
_cell.angle_beta   90.00
_cell.angle_gamma   90.00
#
_symmetry.space_group_name_H-M   'P 1'
#
loop_
_entity.id
_entity.type
_entity.pdbx_description
1 polymer ?
#
loop_
_entity_poly.entity_id
_entity_poly.type
_entity_poly.pdbx_seq_one_letter_code
_entity_poly.pdbx_strand_id
1 'polypeptide(L)'
;MPSFSRIFFALISLAALPLTWAIVNGPVISANFPDPAILVTSGGTYAFATNSGNINIQVATSTDGGVTWELQSGVDALPNVGSWATANSTWAPDVIDRGDGTFVMYYAAWSTSHSTHCVAAATSVTPVGPYTPESHPIACQTPGGGAIDPAGFQDTNGTRYIVYKVDGSSLGGGGPCGNANGEYSTPIMLQEMEADGITPTGEPVQILDRGQSDGPLIEAPALILHNGTYVLFFSSNCYNTDLYDISYATAPSISGPYTKASSPLLMTGDDGLTAPGGATPRLDGEFMVFHATVNTNPLTRYMYTATAMWNGTIVST
;
A
#
# COMPACT_ATOMS: atom_id res chain seq x y z
N MET A 1 76.81 11.55 -6.95
CA MET A 1 75.78 11.09 -6.00
C MET A 1 74.51 10.85 -6.79
N PRO A 2 73.95 9.62 -6.86
CA PRO A 2 72.83 9.33 -7.75
C PRO A 2 71.49 9.77 -7.15
N SER A 3 70.63 10.30 -8.02
CA SER A 3 69.25 10.69 -7.74
C SER A 3 68.34 9.46 -7.78
N PHE A 4 67.59 9.19 -6.71
CA PHE A 4 66.55 8.15 -6.67
C PHE A 4 65.19 8.78 -6.95
N SER A 5 64.57 8.41 -8.07
CA SER A 5 63.17 8.70 -8.36
C SER A 5 62.28 7.75 -7.56
N ARG A 6 61.42 8.29 -6.69
CA ARG A 6 60.41 7.53 -5.95
C ARG A 6 59.10 7.53 -6.72
N ILE A 7 58.70 6.36 -7.23
CA ILE A 7 57.37 6.14 -7.82
C ILE A 7 56.39 5.92 -6.66
N PHE A 8 55.39 6.78 -6.54
CA PHE A 8 54.24 6.58 -5.66
C PHE A 8 53.18 5.74 -6.38
N PHE A 9 52.85 4.58 -5.84
CA PHE A 9 51.65 3.83 -6.22
C PHE A 9 50.48 4.38 -5.39
N ALA A 10 49.51 5.00 -6.06
CA ALA A 10 48.22 5.31 -5.45
C ALA A 10 47.39 4.02 -5.38
N LEU A 11 47.10 3.53 -4.18
CA LEU A 11 46.09 2.49 -4.00
C LEU A 11 44.71 3.11 -4.21
N ILE A 12 44.04 2.73 -5.30
CA ILE A 12 42.62 2.99 -5.49
C ILE A 12 41.86 1.95 -4.67
N SER A 13 41.24 2.38 -3.57
CA SER A 13 40.34 1.53 -2.79
C SER A 13 39.03 1.40 -3.57
N LEU A 14 38.80 0.25 -4.21
CA LEU A 14 37.48 -0.12 -4.70
C LEU A 14 36.60 -0.40 -3.48
N ALA A 15 35.72 0.53 -3.14
CA ALA A 15 34.64 0.24 -2.21
C ALA A 15 33.67 -0.74 -2.91
N ALA A 16 33.65 -1.99 -2.47
CA ALA A 16 32.64 -2.94 -2.89
C ALA A 16 31.29 -2.46 -2.33
N LEU A 17 30.38 -2.04 -3.20
CA LEU A 17 28.99 -1.81 -2.81
C LEU A 17 28.41 -3.17 -2.38
N PRO A 18 27.74 -3.25 -1.21
CA PRO A 18 27.10 -4.50 -0.80
C PRO A 18 26.07 -4.87 -1.87
N LEU A 19 26.13 -6.11 -2.37
CA LEU A 19 25.00 -6.68 -3.11
C LEU A 19 23.86 -6.83 -2.10
N THR A 20 22.85 -5.97 -2.21
CA THR A 20 21.56 -6.18 -1.58
C THR A 20 20.86 -7.29 -2.36
N TRP A 21 20.50 -8.37 -1.67
CA TRP A 21 19.71 -9.44 -2.25
C TRP A 21 18.24 -9.14 -2.00
N ALA A 22 17.39 -9.64 -2.90
CA ALA A 22 15.95 -9.70 -2.63
C ALA A 22 15.75 -10.63 -1.43
N ILE A 23 15.09 -10.12 -0.38
CA ILE A 23 14.87 -10.85 0.88
C ILE A 23 13.52 -10.45 1.46
N VAL A 24 12.69 -11.44 1.75
CA VAL A 24 11.56 -11.33 2.68
C VAL A 24 12.05 -11.46 4.13
N ASN A 25 11.67 -10.51 4.98
CA ASN A 25 11.95 -10.52 6.41
C ASN A 25 10.66 -10.44 7.23
N GLY A 26 10.56 -11.28 8.24
CA GLY A 26 9.51 -11.16 9.25
C GLY A 26 9.01 -12.49 9.82
N PRO A 27 7.89 -12.46 10.56
CA PRO A 27 7.07 -11.26 10.81
C PRO A 27 7.85 -10.18 11.59
N VAL A 28 7.81 -8.94 11.13
CA VAL A 28 8.43 -7.79 11.83
C VAL A 28 7.49 -7.14 12.85
N ILE A 29 6.18 -7.35 12.69
CA ILE A 29 5.16 -7.11 13.72
C ILE A 29 4.36 -8.40 13.89
N SER A 30 4.47 -9.03 15.07
CA SER A 30 3.75 -10.26 15.42
C SER A 30 2.43 -9.98 16.14
N ALA A 31 1.65 -9.04 15.61
CA ALA A 31 0.31 -8.69 16.05
C ALA A 31 -0.61 -8.58 14.82
N ASN A 32 -1.92 -8.63 15.01
CA ASN A 32 -2.86 -8.47 13.90
C ASN A 32 -2.74 -7.05 13.30
N PHE A 33 -1.99 -6.92 12.22
CA PHE A 33 -1.59 -5.66 11.61
C PHE A 33 -1.84 -5.76 10.09
N PRO A 34 -3.12 -5.73 9.69
CA PRO A 34 -3.50 -5.96 8.31
C PRO A 34 -3.39 -4.70 7.45
N ASP A 35 -3.17 -4.92 6.15
CA ASP A 35 -3.15 -3.86 5.13
C ASP A 35 -2.14 -2.74 5.49
N PRO A 36 -0.85 -3.08 5.70
CA PRO A 36 0.13 -2.13 6.17
C PRO A 36 0.50 -1.11 5.10
N ALA A 37 0.41 0.18 5.42
CA ALA A 37 1.03 1.26 4.65
C ALA A 37 2.32 1.75 5.32
N ILE A 38 3.22 2.35 4.55
CA ILE A 38 4.50 2.88 5.03
C ILE A 38 4.66 4.36 4.68
N LEU A 39 5.02 5.16 5.69
CA LEU A 39 5.45 6.54 5.53
C LEU A 39 6.91 6.67 5.96
N VAL A 40 7.75 7.24 5.09
CA VAL A 40 9.15 7.55 5.41
C VAL A 40 9.32 9.05 5.50
N THR A 41 9.83 9.53 6.63
CA THR A 41 10.18 10.95 6.83
C THR A 41 11.62 11.08 7.32
N SER A 42 12.12 12.31 7.42
CA SER A 42 13.41 12.56 8.07
C SER A 42 13.44 12.20 9.56
N GLY A 43 12.27 12.08 10.20
CA GLY A 43 12.13 11.78 11.63
C GLY A 43 12.02 10.29 11.94
N GLY A 44 11.82 9.43 10.94
CA GLY A 44 11.65 8.00 11.12
C GLY A 44 10.79 7.37 10.03
N THR A 45 10.56 6.07 10.18
CA THR A 45 9.65 5.30 9.33
C THR A 45 8.42 4.90 10.16
N TYR A 46 7.24 5.00 9.57
CA TYR A 46 5.96 4.75 10.23
C TYR A 46 5.18 3.74 9.41
N ALA A 47 4.41 2.89 10.07
CA ALA A 47 3.46 2.00 9.43
C ALA A 47 2.07 2.17 10.04
N PHE A 48 1.06 2.04 9.20
CA PHE A 48 -0.35 2.17 9.55
C PHE A 48 -1.09 0.92 9.11
N ALA A 49 -2.13 0.52 9.84
CA ALA A 49 -2.90 -0.68 9.49
C ALA A 49 -4.38 -0.52 9.81
N THR A 50 -5.17 -1.40 9.15
CA THR A 50 -6.59 -1.62 9.38
C THR A 50 -6.92 -1.74 10.87
N ASN A 51 -8.15 -1.33 11.24
CA ASN A 51 -8.61 -1.24 12.61
C ASN A 51 -8.39 -2.52 13.45
N SER A 52 -8.24 -2.33 14.76
CA SER A 52 -8.11 -3.42 15.73
C SER A 52 -8.80 -3.06 17.04
N GLY A 53 -9.88 -3.77 17.35
CA GLY A 53 -10.71 -3.50 18.54
C GLY A 53 -11.33 -2.11 18.48
N ASN A 54 -10.94 -1.23 19.41
CA ASN A 54 -11.39 0.15 19.53
C ASN A 54 -10.42 1.18 18.90
N ILE A 55 -9.38 0.72 18.22
CA ILE A 55 -8.43 1.55 17.48
C ILE A 55 -8.86 1.57 16.02
N ASN A 56 -9.16 2.75 15.48
CA ASN A 56 -9.53 2.91 14.09
C ASN A 56 -8.33 2.69 13.17
N ILE A 57 -7.21 3.37 13.41
CA ILE A 57 -5.99 3.19 12.62
C ILE A 57 -4.82 2.91 13.54
N GLN A 58 -4.25 1.71 13.39
CA GLN A 58 -3.08 1.27 14.16
C GLN A 58 -1.82 2.02 13.70
N VAL A 59 -0.83 2.17 14.60
CA VAL A 59 0.46 2.81 14.29
C VAL A 59 1.61 1.94 14.77
N ALA A 60 2.63 1.78 13.93
CA ALA A 60 3.94 1.28 14.32
C ALA A 60 5.04 2.24 13.84
N THR A 61 6.19 2.23 14.53
CA THR A 61 7.32 3.11 14.22
C THR A 61 8.60 2.30 14.07
N SER A 62 9.52 2.83 13.27
CA SER A 62 10.87 2.30 13.09
C SER A 62 11.87 3.45 13.02
N THR A 63 13.01 3.27 13.68
CA THR A 63 14.10 4.27 13.76
C THR A 63 15.34 3.85 12.97
N ASP A 64 15.35 2.65 12.40
CA ASP A 64 16.47 2.05 11.69
C ASP A 64 16.14 1.73 10.23
N GLY A 65 15.18 2.46 9.64
CA GLY A 65 14.84 2.36 8.23
C GLY A 65 13.95 1.17 7.89
N GLY A 66 13.13 0.70 8.84
CA GLY A 66 12.18 -0.39 8.63
C GLY A 66 12.72 -1.78 8.97
N VAL A 67 13.88 -1.88 9.63
CA VAL A 67 14.47 -3.16 10.05
C VAL A 67 13.81 -3.66 11.34
N THR A 68 13.66 -2.79 12.34
CA THR A 68 12.94 -3.07 13.58
C THR A 68 11.74 -2.17 13.74
N TRP A 69 10.65 -2.72 14.27
CA TRP A 69 9.36 -2.05 14.39
C TRP A 69 8.81 -2.13 15.81
N GLU A 70 8.28 -1.01 16.29
CA GLU A 70 7.59 -0.91 17.57
C GLU A 70 6.12 -0.56 17.35
N LEU A 71 5.22 -1.50 17.68
CA LEU A 71 3.78 -1.26 17.68
C LEU A 71 3.41 -0.27 18.81
N GLN A 72 2.81 0.85 18.45
CA GLN A 72 2.41 1.91 19.38
C GLN A 72 1.09 1.54 20.05
N SER A 73 1.16 0.70 21.08
CA SER A 73 0.00 0.17 21.78
C SER A 73 -0.87 1.29 22.37
N GLY A 74 -2.17 1.29 22.02
CA GLY A 74 -3.14 2.29 22.50
C GLY A 74 -3.13 3.62 21.75
N VAL A 75 -2.27 3.78 20.75
CA VAL A 75 -2.30 4.93 19.84
C VAL A 75 -3.30 4.65 18.72
N ASP A 76 -4.24 5.57 18.53
CA ASP A 76 -5.13 5.62 17.37
C ASP A 76 -4.76 6.85 16.54
N ALA A 77 -4.33 6.65 15.30
CA ALA A 77 -4.03 7.75 14.42
C ALA A 77 -5.30 8.51 14.01
N LEU A 78 -6.47 7.87 14.01
CA LEU A 78 -7.75 8.48 13.61
C LEU A 78 -8.84 8.20 14.66
N PRO A 79 -8.73 8.77 15.88
CA PRO A 79 -9.68 8.49 16.97
C PRO A 79 -11.10 8.99 16.69
N ASN A 80 -11.27 9.87 15.70
CA ASN A 80 -12.55 10.33 15.20
C ASN A 80 -12.58 10.14 13.69
N VAL A 81 -13.52 9.34 13.18
CA VAL A 81 -13.68 9.03 11.75
C VAL A 81 -14.58 10.02 10.99
N GLY A 82 -15.14 11.00 11.70
CA GLY A 82 -16.10 11.97 11.18
C GLY A 82 -17.55 11.50 11.28
N SER A 83 -18.50 12.42 11.18
CA SER A 83 -19.94 12.09 11.29
C SER A 83 -20.48 11.30 10.10
N TRP A 84 -19.75 11.25 8.98
CA TRP A 84 -20.15 10.53 7.78
C TRP A 84 -19.86 9.01 7.88
N ALA A 85 -18.99 8.60 8.81
CA ALA A 85 -18.49 7.22 8.94
C ALA A 85 -18.87 6.57 10.28
N THR A 86 -18.91 5.24 10.27
CA THR A 86 -19.08 4.43 11.48
C THR A 86 -17.73 4.18 12.14
N ALA A 87 -17.62 4.41 13.46
CA ALA A 87 -16.41 4.10 14.21
C ALA A 87 -16.05 2.59 14.16
N ASN A 88 -14.76 2.27 14.24
CA ASN A 88 -14.21 0.92 14.18
C ASN A 88 -14.55 0.15 12.88
N SER A 89 -14.78 0.87 11.78
CA SER A 89 -15.02 0.31 10.44
C SER A 89 -13.96 0.73 9.42
N THR A 90 -12.80 1.18 9.90
CA THR A 90 -11.74 1.78 9.08
C THR A 90 -10.77 0.73 8.55
N TRP A 91 -10.52 0.75 7.24
CA TRP A 91 -9.69 -0.24 6.54
C TRP A 91 -8.60 0.43 5.70
N ALA A 92 -7.50 -0.31 5.54
CA ALA A 92 -6.42 -0.08 4.58
C ALA A 92 -6.00 1.39 4.46
N PRO A 93 -5.45 1.97 5.56
CA PRO A 93 -4.97 3.34 5.49
C PRO A 93 -3.75 3.45 4.58
N ASP A 94 -3.55 4.62 3.98
CA ASP A 94 -2.27 5.05 3.42
C ASP A 94 -1.97 6.49 3.83
N VAL A 95 -0.69 6.86 3.97
CA VAL A 95 -0.30 8.18 4.46
C VAL A 95 0.79 8.79 3.60
N ILE A 96 0.55 10.02 3.15
CA ILE A 96 1.53 10.82 2.41
C ILE A 96 2.00 12.04 3.21
N ASP A 97 3.25 12.43 3.01
CA ASP A 97 3.75 13.76 3.39
C ASP A 97 3.43 14.75 2.26
N ARG A 98 2.70 15.82 2.58
CA ARG A 98 2.36 16.86 1.60
C ARG A 98 3.52 17.81 1.31
N GLY A 99 4.57 17.77 2.13
CA GLY A 99 5.79 18.59 1.98
C GLY A 99 5.65 20.03 2.51
N ASP A 100 4.48 20.41 3.00
CA ASP A 100 4.20 21.72 3.61
C ASP A 100 4.03 21.64 5.14
N GLY A 101 4.44 20.51 5.74
CA GLY A 101 4.26 20.22 7.16
C GLY A 101 2.91 19.57 7.50
N THR A 102 2.12 19.21 6.49
CA THR A 102 0.87 18.45 6.64
C THR A 102 1.03 17.03 6.12
N PHE A 103 0.51 16.07 6.88
CA PHE A 103 0.34 14.68 6.48
C PHE A 103 -1.13 14.45 6.09
N VAL A 104 -1.35 13.69 5.03
CA VAL A 104 -2.69 13.27 4.59
C VAL A 104 -2.79 11.76 4.75
N MET A 105 -3.79 11.31 5.48
CA MET A 105 -4.17 9.90 5.59
C MET A 105 -5.38 9.65 4.70
N TYR A 106 -5.26 8.71 3.77
CA TYR A 106 -6.40 8.11 3.08
C TYR A 106 -6.83 6.84 3.80
N TYR A 107 -8.12 6.57 3.83
CA TYR A 107 -8.66 5.37 4.47
C TYR A 107 -10.03 5.04 3.89
N ALA A 108 -10.46 3.78 4.01
CA ALA A 108 -11.85 3.39 3.76
C ALA A 108 -12.61 3.29 5.08
N ALA A 109 -13.89 3.67 5.11
CA ALA A 109 -14.77 3.43 6.27
C ALA A 109 -16.23 3.23 5.86
N TRP A 110 -17.01 2.53 6.68
CA TRP A 110 -18.44 2.32 6.41
C TRP A 110 -19.20 3.65 6.50
N SER A 111 -19.83 4.06 5.40
CA SER A 111 -20.62 5.28 5.33
C SER A 111 -21.99 5.09 5.97
N THR A 112 -22.37 6.04 6.84
CA THR A 112 -23.69 6.06 7.48
C THR A 112 -24.83 6.43 6.52
N SER A 113 -24.52 7.04 5.37
CA SER A 113 -25.49 7.49 4.38
C SER A 113 -25.55 6.63 3.11
N HIS A 114 -24.47 5.94 2.76
CA HIS A 114 -24.40 5.15 1.52
C HIS A 114 -24.55 3.63 1.73
N SER A 115 -24.48 3.15 2.98
CA SER A 115 -24.51 1.71 3.31
C SER A 115 -23.45 0.89 2.55
N THR A 116 -22.27 1.47 2.37
CA THR A 116 -21.09 0.84 1.77
C THR A 116 -19.83 1.47 2.37
N HIS A 117 -18.66 0.85 2.14
CA HIS A 117 -17.39 1.51 2.40
C HIS A 117 -17.12 2.60 1.37
N CYS A 118 -16.62 3.73 1.85
CA CYS A 118 -16.15 4.83 1.03
C CYS A 118 -14.73 5.20 1.43
N VAL A 119 -13.95 5.64 0.43
CA VAL A 119 -12.63 6.25 0.59
C VAL A 119 -12.80 7.70 1.04
N ALA A 120 -12.01 8.11 2.04
CA ALA A 120 -11.94 9.47 2.53
C ALA A 120 -10.50 9.87 2.88
N ALA A 121 -10.33 11.12 3.29
CA ALA A 121 -9.07 11.66 3.76
C ALA A 121 -9.19 12.27 5.16
N ALA A 122 -8.06 12.35 5.85
CA ALA A 122 -7.88 13.07 7.10
C ALA A 122 -6.49 13.74 7.11
N THR A 123 -6.33 14.84 7.85
CA THR A 123 -5.07 15.61 7.88
C THR A 123 -4.47 15.72 9.27
N SER A 124 -3.15 15.79 9.36
CA SER A 124 -2.44 16.05 10.62
C SER A 124 -1.16 16.86 10.38
N VAL A 125 -0.63 17.48 11.44
CA VAL A 125 0.69 18.14 11.44
C VAL A 125 1.78 17.26 12.05
N THR A 126 1.43 16.03 12.44
CA THR A 126 2.35 15.01 12.94
C THR A 126 2.17 13.73 12.12
N PRO A 127 3.24 12.95 11.90
CA PRO A 127 3.15 11.74 11.08
C PRO A 127 2.22 10.68 11.70
N VAL A 128 2.14 10.62 13.04
CA VAL A 128 1.35 9.62 13.78
C VAL A 128 -0.04 10.11 14.21
N GLY A 129 -0.45 11.32 13.80
CA GLY A 129 -1.71 11.90 14.20
C GLY A 129 -1.73 12.48 15.63
N PRO A 130 -2.93 12.71 16.20
CA PRO A 130 -4.22 12.34 15.64
C PRO A 130 -4.52 13.11 14.35
N TYR A 131 -5.14 12.43 13.39
CA TYR A 131 -5.63 12.99 12.15
C TYR A 131 -7.04 13.54 12.34
N THR A 132 -7.33 14.64 11.65
CA THR A 132 -8.65 15.28 11.61
C THR A 132 -9.35 14.87 10.31
N PRO A 133 -10.48 14.14 10.36
CA PRO A 133 -11.15 13.65 9.17
C PRO A 133 -11.80 14.77 8.37
N GLU A 134 -11.82 14.61 7.05
CA GLU A 134 -12.65 15.43 6.19
C GLU A 134 -14.15 15.15 6.41
N SER A 135 -14.97 16.15 6.13
CA SER A 135 -16.41 16.09 6.39
C SER A 135 -17.18 15.15 5.45
N HIS A 136 -16.61 14.83 4.29
CA HIS A 136 -17.22 14.00 3.25
C HIS A 136 -16.18 13.03 2.67
N PRO A 137 -16.61 11.83 2.22
CA PRO A 137 -15.73 10.91 1.52
C PRO A 137 -15.34 11.45 0.14
N ILE A 138 -14.18 11.02 -0.34
CA ILE A 138 -13.66 11.29 -1.70
C ILE A 138 -14.38 10.43 -2.73
N ALA A 139 -14.55 9.13 -2.44
CA ALA A 139 -15.17 8.19 -3.37
C ALA A 139 -16.00 7.16 -2.61
N CYS A 140 -17.26 6.96 -3.04
CA CYS A 140 -18.13 5.91 -2.50
C CYS A 140 -18.49 4.84 -3.52
N GLN A 141 -18.60 5.19 -4.81
CA GLN A 141 -18.87 4.25 -5.90
C GLN A 141 -20.04 3.28 -5.59
N THR A 142 -21.10 3.77 -4.95
CA THR A 142 -22.19 2.96 -4.40
C THR A 142 -22.85 2.00 -5.42
N PRO A 143 -23.10 2.39 -6.68
CA PRO A 143 -23.61 1.44 -7.69
C PRO A 143 -22.64 0.27 -7.97
N GLY A 144 -21.34 0.47 -7.77
CA GLY A 144 -20.28 -0.52 -7.91
C GLY A 144 -19.96 -1.27 -6.62
N GLY A 145 -20.76 -1.12 -5.56
CA GLY A 145 -20.61 -1.88 -4.31
C GLY A 145 -19.81 -1.17 -3.22
N GLY A 146 -19.08 -0.10 -3.54
CA GLY A 146 -18.25 0.64 -2.59
C GLY A 146 -16.93 1.11 -3.20
N ALA A 147 -16.13 1.81 -2.40
CA ALA A 147 -14.73 2.08 -2.70
C ALA A 147 -13.85 1.81 -1.48
N ILE A 148 -12.75 1.09 -1.68
CA ILE A 148 -11.80 0.69 -0.63
C ILE A 148 -10.34 0.80 -1.09
N ASP A 149 -9.43 0.53 -0.16
CA ASP A 149 -7.99 0.42 -0.37
C ASP A 149 -7.36 1.61 -1.09
N PRO A 150 -7.48 2.83 -0.54
CA PRO A 150 -6.85 3.99 -1.14
C PRO A 150 -5.33 4.00 -0.93
N ALA A 151 -4.58 4.43 -1.94
CA ALA A 151 -3.17 4.77 -1.80
C ALA A 151 -2.85 6.08 -2.55
N GLY A 152 -2.05 6.93 -1.92
CA GLY A 152 -1.61 8.21 -2.46
C GLY A 152 -0.40 8.06 -3.38
N PHE A 153 -0.35 8.86 -4.44
CA PHE A 153 0.79 8.96 -5.33
C PHE A 153 1.05 10.43 -5.71
N GLN A 154 2.31 10.82 -5.75
CA GLN A 154 2.73 12.10 -6.32
C GLN A 154 3.66 11.84 -7.50
N ASP A 155 3.28 12.37 -8.66
CA ASP A 155 4.10 12.27 -9.86
C ASP A 155 5.24 13.30 -9.83
N THR A 156 6.24 13.08 -10.68
CA THR A 156 7.45 13.89 -10.83
C THR A 156 7.18 15.36 -11.22
N ASN A 157 6.02 15.64 -11.80
CA ASN A 157 5.57 17.01 -12.11
C ASN A 157 4.87 17.71 -10.92
N GLY A 158 4.71 17.01 -9.78
CA GLY A 158 4.05 17.50 -8.57
C GLY A 158 2.55 17.21 -8.48
N THR A 159 1.91 16.73 -9.56
CA THR A 159 0.50 16.34 -9.55
C THR A 159 0.27 15.21 -8.57
N ARG A 160 -0.81 15.30 -7.80
CA ARG A 160 -1.21 14.30 -6.81
C ARG A 160 -2.33 13.45 -7.37
N TYR A 161 -2.29 12.18 -7.01
CA TYR A 161 -3.30 11.20 -7.34
C TYR A 161 -3.62 10.35 -6.13
N ILE A 162 -4.81 9.78 -6.10
CA ILE A 162 -5.08 8.57 -5.33
C ILE A 162 -5.43 7.44 -6.30
N VAL A 163 -5.01 6.23 -5.94
CA VAL A 163 -5.56 4.99 -6.52
C VAL A 163 -6.46 4.33 -5.50
N TYR A 164 -7.55 3.70 -5.95
CA TYR A 164 -8.46 2.95 -5.07
C TYR A 164 -9.20 1.86 -5.86
N LYS A 165 -9.72 0.86 -5.16
CA LYS A 165 -10.57 -0.19 -5.74
C LYS A 165 -12.05 0.20 -5.65
N VAL A 166 -12.81 -0.08 -6.71
CA VAL A 166 -14.28 -0.20 -6.61
C VAL A 166 -14.63 -1.59 -6.08
N ASP A 167 -15.35 -1.64 -4.96
CA ASP A 167 -15.61 -2.86 -4.19
C ASP A 167 -16.81 -3.65 -4.73
N GLY A 168 -16.69 -4.11 -5.99
CA GLY A 168 -17.70 -4.97 -6.61
C GLY A 168 -17.98 -6.24 -5.82
N SER A 169 -17.01 -6.69 -5.00
CA SER A 169 -17.19 -7.84 -4.10
C SER A 169 -18.31 -7.68 -3.07
N SER A 170 -18.62 -6.45 -2.68
CA SER A 170 -19.70 -6.16 -1.73
C SER A 170 -21.11 -6.28 -2.34
N LEU A 171 -21.24 -6.39 -3.67
CA LEU A 171 -22.54 -6.58 -4.33
C LEU A 171 -23.10 -8.01 -4.17
N GLY A 172 -22.29 -8.95 -3.68
CA GLY A 172 -22.64 -10.36 -3.59
C GLY A 172 -22.06 -11.16 -4.75
N GLY A 173 -22.53 -12.39 -4.94
CA GLY A 173 -21.85 -13.42 -5.77
C GLY A 173 -21.39 -14.63 -4.93
N GLY A 174 -21.37 -14.46 -3.61
CA GLY A 174 -21.18 -15.52 -2.62
C GLY A 174 -19.72 -15.96 -2.46
N GLY A 175 -19.53 -16.99 -1.64
CA GLY A 175 -18.21 -17.56 -1.35
C GLY A 175 -17.30 -16.64 -0.51
N PRO A 176 -16.00 -16.97 -0.43
CA PRO A 176 -15.08 -16.43 0.58
C PRO A 176 -14.97 -14.90 0.67
N CYS A 177 -14.97 -14.19 -0.46
CA CYS A 177 -14.86 -12.73 -0.51
C CYS A 177 -16.10 -12.06 -1.13
N GLY A 178 -17.26 -12.72 -1.05
CA GLY A 178 -18.49 -12.17 -1.62
C GLY A 178 -18.58 -12.22 -3.14
N ASN A 179 -17.48 -12.45 -3.88
CA ASN A 179 -17.44 -12.48 -5.35
C ASN A 179 -16.83 -13.76 -5.93
N ALA A 180 -16.98 -14.92 -5.29
CA ALA A 180 -16.20 -16.12 -5.63
C ALA A 180 -16.44 -16.66 -7.05
N ASN A 181 -17.60 -16.38 -7.64
CA ASN A 181 -17.92 -16.69 -9.04
C ASN A 181 -17.35 -15.66 -10.04
N GLY A 182 -16.73 -14.57 -9.56
CA GLY A 182 -16.27 -13.46 -10.38
C GLY A 182 -17.41 -12.83 -11.17
N GLU A 183 -18.56 -12.62 -10.54
CA GLU A 183 -19.72 -12.00 -11.18
C GLU A 183 -19.54 -10.50 -11.35
N TYR A 184 -18.93 -9.85 -10.37
CA TYR A 184 -18.72 -8.41 -10.35
C TYR A 184 -17.28 -8.05 -10.74
N SER A 185 -17.12 -6.92 -11.42
CA SER A 185 -15.83 -6.30 -11.74
C SER A 185 -15.28 -5.62 -10.49
N THR A 186 -13.95 -5.52 -10.38
CA THR A 186 -13.28 -4.87 -9.24
C THR A 186 -12.17 -3.96 -9.76
N PRO A 187 -12.54 -2.86 -10.44
CA PRO A 187 -11.58 -2.01 -11.13
C PRO A 187 -10.77 -1.18 -10.13
N ILE A 188 -9.51 -0.94 -10.49
CA ILE A 188 -8.67 0.07 -9.86
C ILE A 188 -8.85 1.39 -10.61
N MET A 189 -9.17 2.42 -9.85
CA MET A 189 -9.42 3.77 -10.31
C MET A 189 -8.24 4.67 -9.96
N LEU A 190 -7.95 5.64 -10.81
CA LEU A 190 -6.99 6.73 -10.62
C LEU A 190 -7.77 8.04 -10.57
N GLN A 191 -7.67 8.77 -9.45
CA GLN A 191 -8.30 10.07 -9.26
C GLN A 191 -7.21 11.13 -9.12
N GLU A 192 -7.20 12.12 -10.01
CA GLU A 192 -6.36 13.31 -9.86
C GLU A 192 -6.87 14.16 -8.68
N MET A 193 -5.95 14.75 -7.94
CA MET A 193 -6.20 15.56 -6.76
C MET A 193 -5.56 16.93 -6.92
N GLU A 194 -6.17 17.95 -6.33
CA GLU A 194 -5.55 19.25 -6.14
C GLU A 194 -4.30 19.15 -5.24
N ALA A 195 -3.50 20.21 -5.21
CA ALA A 195 -2.24 20.26 -4.46
C ALA A 195 -2.41 19.99 -2.94
N ASP A 196 -3.61 20.22 -2.39
CA ASP A 196 -3.95 19.97 -0.99
C ASP A 196 -3.99 18.46 -0.62
N GLY A 197 -4.04 17.59 -1.63
CA GLY A 197 -4.12 16.13 -1.47
C GLY A 197 -5.48 15.62 -0.98
N ILE A 198 -6.49 16.46 -0.84
CA ILE A 198 -7.81 16.07 -0.29
C ILE A 198 -8.98 16.43 -1.22
N THR A 199 -8.78 17.37 -2.15
CA THR A 199 -9.81 17.80 -3.10
C THR A 199 -9.65 17.07 -4.44
N PRO A 200 -10.62 16.27 -4.89
CA PRO A 200 -10.57 15.61 -6.19
C PRO A 200 -10.74 16.59 -7.35
N THR A 201 -10.02 16.33 -8.45
CA THR A 201 -10.09 17.11 -9.69
C THR A 201 -10.53 16.22 -10.84
N GLY A 202 -11.62 16.59 -11.51
CA GLY A 202 -12.15 15.82 -12.63
C GLY A 202 -12.71 14.44 -12.23
N GLU A 203 -13.04 13.63 -13.24
CA GLU A 203 -13.56 12.28 -13.05
C GLU A 203 -12.44 11.25 -12.90
N PRO A 204 -12.62 10.20 -12.07
CA PRO A 204 -11.64 9.12 -11.94
C PRO A 204 -11.56 8.28 -13.22
N VAL A 205 -10.36 7.80 -13.52
CA VAL A 205 -10.07 6.95 -14.69
C VAL A 205 -9.80 5.52 -14.24
N GLN A 206 -10.46 4.54 -14.85
CA GLN A 206 -10.12 3.14 -14.62
C GLN A 206 -8.77 2.80 -15.28
N ILE A 207 -7.84 2.25 -14.50
CA ILE A 207 -6.47 1.93 -14.96
C ILE A 207 -6.17 0.43 -15.02
N LEU A 208 -6.88 -0.37 -14.23
CA LEU A 208 -6.75 -1.84 -14.22
C LEU A 208 -8.07 -2.48 -13.79
N ASP A 209 -8.32 -3.72 -14.20
CA ASP A 209 -9.38 -4.57 -13.66
C ASP A 209 -8.87 -6.01 -13.54
N ARG A 210 -9.60 -6.85 -12.81
CA ARG A 210 -9.30 -8.27 -12.73
C ARG A 210 -9.47 -8.92 -14.10
N GLY A 211 -8.59 -9.87 -14.39
CA GLY A 211 -8.69 -10.81 -15.49
C GLY A 211 -8.98 -12.21 -14.95
N GLN A 212 -8.96 -13.19 -15.85
CA GLN A 212 -9.24 -14.58 -15.48
C GLN A 212 -8.20 -15.16 -14.52
N SER A 213 -6.93 -14.76 -14.64
CA SER A 213 -5.82 -15.23 -13.80
C SER A 213 -5.85 -14.71 -12.38
N ASP A 214 -6.48 -13.56 -12.14
CA ASP A 214 -6.57 -12.93 -10.82
C ASP A 214 -7.70 -13.52 -9.95
N GLY A 215 -8.52 -14.38 -10.56
CA GLY A 215 -9.67 -14.99 -9.90
C GLY A 215 -10.79 -13.98 -9.62
N PRO A 216 -11.41 -14.04 -8.43
CA PRO A 216 -12.64 -13.30 -8.13
C PRO A 216 -12.48 -11.79 -8.01
N LEU A 217 -11.29 -11.28 -7.65
CA LEU A 217 -11.05 -9.85 -7.46
C LEU A 217 -9.58 -9.49 -7.61
N ILE A 218 -9.34 -8.19 -7.85
CA ILE A 218 -8.07 -7.52 -7.51
C ILE A 218 -8.34 -6.40 -6.51
N GLU A 219 -7.38 -6.12 -5.62
CA GLU A 219 -7.48 -5.10 -4.58
C GLU A 219 -6.13 -4.58 -4.07
N ALA A 220 -6.13 -3.77 -3.02
CA ALA A 220 -4.92 -3.18 -2.41
C ALA A 220 -3.94 -2.54 -3.40
N PRO A 221 -4.38 -1.57 -4.23
CA PRO A 221 -3.51 -0.91 -5.19
C PRO A 221 -2.44 -0.06 -4.50
N ALA A 222 -1.20 -0.11 -4.97
CA ALA A 222 -0.15 0.84 -4.62
C ALA A 222 0.67 1.20 -5.85
N LEU A 223 0.85 2.51 -6.10
CA LEU A 223 1.45 3.03 -7.33
C LEU A 223 2.78 3.71 -7.04
N ILE A 224 3.82 3.36 -7.81
CA ILE A 224 5.11 4.06 -7.81
C ILE A 224 5.57 4.35 -9.24
N LEU A 225 6.51 5.28 -9.37
CA LEU A 225 7.29 5.48 -10.59
C LEU A 225 8.72 5.04 -10.36
N HIS A 226 9.12 3.92 -10.96
CA HIS A 226 10.47 3.37 -10.84
C HIS A 226 11.17 3.39 -12.20
N ASN A 227 12.31 4.07 -12.29
CA ASN A 227 13.11 4.19 -13.52
C ASN A 227 12.29 4.58 -14.78
N GLY A 228 11.35 5.52 -14.62
CA GLY A 228 10.50 6.01 -15.71
C GLY A 228 9.36 5.08 -16.13
N THR A 229 9.10 4.01 -15.37
CA THR A 229 7.97 3.09 -15.56
C THR A 229 7.03 3.18 -14.37
N TYR A 230 5.73 3.35 -14.64
CA TYR A 230 4.71 3.28 -13.59
C TYR A 230 4.48 1.82 -13.22
N VAL A 231 4.51 1.53 -11.93
CA VAL A 231 4.33 0.17 -11.40
C VAL A 231 3.18 0.21 -10.40
N LEU A 232 2.11 -0.50 -10.74
CA LEU A 232 0.95 -0.69 -9.89
C LEU A 232 1.03 -2.08 -9.25
N PHE A 233 1.34 -2.12 -7.95
CA PHE A 233 1.17 -3.31 -7.13
C PHE A 233 -0.31 -3.48 -6.80
N PHE A 234 -0.76 -4.72 -6.69
CA PHE A 234 -2.11 -5.08 -6.28
C PHE A 234 -2.11 -6.50 -5.72
N SER A 235 -3.18 -6.89 -5.03
CA SER A 235 -3.42 -8.26 -4.64
C SER A 235 -4.53 -8.90 -5.45
N SER A 236 -4.43 -10.21 -5.68
CA SER A 236 -5.42 -11.00 -6.43
C SER A 236 -6.09 -12.03 -5.52
N ASN A 237 -7.20 -12.61 -5.97
CA ASN A 237 -7.98 -13.62 -5.23
C ASN A 237 -8.60 -13.10 -3.93
N CYS A 238 -9.29 -13.97 -3.18
CA CYS A 238 -9.95 -13.59 -1.93
C CYS A 238 -8.94 -13.53 -0.76
N TYR A 239 -8.92 -12.41 -0.02
CA TYR A 239 -8.03 -12.14 1.12
C TYR A 239 -8.01 -13.22 2.23
N ASN A 240 -9.08 -14.02 2.34
CA ASN A 240 -9.23 -15.07 3.35
C ASN A 240 -9.01 -16.48 2.78
N THR A 241 -8.27 -16.60 1.68
CA THR A 241 -7.91 -17.87 1.04
C THR A 241 -6.42 -17.95 0.79
N ASP A 242 -5.87 -19.16 0.72
CA ASP A 242 -4.45 -19.40 0.41
C ASP A 242 -4.05 -18.98 -1.02
N LEU A 243 -5.02 -18.58 -1.86
CA LEU A 243 -4.78 -18.06 -3.20
C LEU A 243 -4.45 -16.57 -3.20
N TYR A 244 -4.62 -15.85 -2.09
CA TYR A 244 -4.29 -14.43 -2.02
C TYR A 244 -2.79 -14.22 -2.28
N ASP A 245 -2.49 -13.29 -3.16
CA ASP A 245 -1.12 -13.03 -3.64
C ASP A 245 -0.83 -11.53 -3.74
N ILE A 246 0.45 -11.21 -3.88
CA ILE A 246 0.93 -9.89 -4.30
C ILE A 246 1.33 -10.02 -5.77
N SER A 247 0.77 -9.18 -6.61
CA SER A 247 1.04 -9.08 -8.04
C SER A 247 1.34 -7.63 -8.43
N TYR A 248 1.79 -7.41 -9.66
CA TYR A 248 2.03 -6.06 -10.17
C TYR A 248 1.74 -5.95 -11.67
N ALA A 249 1.52 -4.72 -12.12
CA ALA A 249 1.40 -4.36 -13.52
C ALA A 249 2.24 -3.12 -13.83
N THR A 250 2.69 -2.98 -15.06
CA THR A 250 3.56 -1.87 -15.49
C THR A 250 2.98 -1.09 -16.65
N ALA A 251 3.23 0.21 -16.70
CA ALA A 251 2.75 1.10 -17.75
C ALA A 251 3.77 2.20 -18.11
N PRO A 252 3.78 2.68 -19.36
CA PRO A 252 4.59 3.82 -19.78
C PRO A 252 3.96 5.18 -19.38
N SER A 253 2.70 5.19 -18.95
CA SER A 253 1.97 6.37 -18.50
C SER A 253 1.12 6.03 -17.28
N ILE A 254 0.88 7.03 -16.43
CA ILE A 254 0.14 6.86 -15.17
C ILE A 254 -1.27 6.29 -15.38
N SER A 255 -1.93 6.65 -16.49
CA SER A 255 -3.26 6.18 -16.86
C SER A 255 -3.24 4.88 -17.68
N GLY A 256 -2.06 4.28 -17.87
CA GLY A 256 -1.90 3.03 -18.58
C GLY A 256 -1.53 3.18 -20.06
N PRO A 257 -1.75 2.13 -20.88
CA PRO A 257 -2.30 0.84 -20.47
C PRO A 257 -1.32 0.06 -19.58
N TYR A 258 -1.85 -0.56 -18.53
CA TYR A 258 -1.08 -1.43 -17.63
C TYR A 258 -1.00 -2.86 -18.17
N THR A 259 0.21 -3.43 -18.13
CA THR A 259 0.47 -4.83 -18.48
C THR A 259 0.83 -5.59 -17.22
N LYS A 260 0.02 -6.59 -16.84
CA LYS A 260 0.25 -7.44 -15.66
C LYS A 260 1.51 -8.28 -15.83
N ALA A 261 2.21 -8.52 -14.73
CA ALA A 261 3.26 -9.51 -14.65
C ALA A 261 2.73 -10.90 -15.01
N SER A 262 3.60 -11.77 -15.55
CA SER A 262 3.23 -13.13 -15.95
C SER A 262 3.00 -14.08 -14.77
N SER A 263 3.47 -13.70 -13.58
CA SER A 263 3.32 -14.43 -12.33
C SER A 263 3.22 -13.44 -11.17
N PRO A 264 2.60 -13.84 -10.04
CA PRO A 264 2.64 -13.04 -8.82
C PRO A 264 4.08 -12.81 -8.35
N LEU A 265 4.28 -11.72 -7.61
CA LEU A 265 5.52 -11.37 -6.93
C LEU A 265 5.76 -12.24 -5.70
N LEU A 266 4.72 -12.43 -4.88
CA LEU A 266 4.73 -13.29 -3.70
C LEU A 266 3.40 -14.03 -3.59
N MET A 267 3.46 -15.33 -3.31
CA MET A 267 2.28 -16.16 -3.10
C MET A 267 2.47 -17.15 -1.94
N THR A 268 1.42 -17.87 -1.56
CA THR A 268 1.51 -18.92 -0.55
C THR A 268 2.60 -19.94 -0.89
N GLY A 269 3.46 -20.23 0.10
CA GLY A 269 4.59 -21.13 -0.04
C GLY A 269 5.94 -20.42 -0.23
N ASP A 270 5.95 -19.21 -0.80
CA ASP A 270 7.14 -18.38 -0.90
C ASP A 270 7.57 -17.93 0.49
N ASP A 271 8.85 -18.12 0.83
CA ASP A 271 9.42 -17.74 2.14
C ASP A 271 8.62 -18.22 3.37
N GLY A 272 7.85 -19.31 3.22
CA GLY A 272 6.98 -19.85 4.26
C GLY A 272 5.73 -19.01 4.55
N LEU A 273 5.37 -18.08 3.65
CA LEU A 273 4.20 -17.22 3.75
C LEU A 273 2.91 -17.99 3.41
N THR A 274 1.80 -17.51 3.95
CA THR A 274 0.44 -17.93 3.57
C THR A 274 -0.39 -16.69 3.27
N ALA A 275 -1.03 -16.66 2.10
CA ALA A 275 -1.87 -15.56 1.64
C ALA A 275 -1.21 -14.17 1.80
N PRO A 276 0.01 -13.94 1.27
CA PRO A 276 0.64 -12.63 1.33
C PRO A 276 -0.13 -11.61 0.48
N GLY A 277 -0.25 -10.38 0.95
CA GLY A 277 -1.00 -9.34 0.25
C GLY A 277 -0.88 -7.95 0.85
N GLY A 278 -1.55 -6.99 0.20
CA GLY A 278 -1.58 -5.59 0.64
C GLY A 278 -0.18 -4.96 0.72
N ALA A 279 0.59 -5.08 -0.36
CA ALA A 279 1.95 -4.57 -0.40
C ALA A 279 1.99 -3.05 -0.63
N THR A 280 2.67 -2.34 0.26
CA THR A 280 2.95 -0.90 0.13
C THR A 280 4.44 -0.69 -0.06
N PRO A 281 4.91 -0.37 -1.28
CA PRO A 281 6.30 -0.05 -1.54
C PRO A 281 6.68 1.34 -1.05
N ARG A 282 7.93 1.53 -0.65
CA ARG A 282 8.55 2.86 -0.63
C ARG A 282 8.64 3.41 -2.05
N LEU A 283 8.67 4.74 -2.16
CA LEU A 283 8.75 5.43 -3.44
C LEU A 283 10.01 5.11 -4.26
N ASP A 284 11.09 4.66 -3.64
CA ASP A 284 12.29 4.18 -4.33
C ASP A 284 12.08 2.82 -5.03
N GLY A 285 11.06 2.06 -4.61
CA GLY A 285 10.76 0.72 -5.09
C GLY A 285 11.70 -0.36 -4.55
N GLU A 286 12.56 -0.06 -3.59
CA GLU A 286 13.58 -1.00 -3.09
C GLU A 286 13.12 -1.77 -1.85
N PHE A 287 12.08 -1.30 -1.17
CA PHE A 287 11.53 -1.95 0.03
C PHE A 287 10.02 -1.80 0.05
N MET A 288 9.34 -2.77 0.64
CA MET A 288 7.91 -2.74 0.86
C MET A 288 7.54 -3.36 2.20
N VAL A 289 6.42 -2.91 2.76
CA VAL A 289 5.70 -3.62 3.81
C VAL A 289 4.54 -4.39 3.19
N PHE A 290 4.18 -5.53 3.76
CA PHE A 290 3.00 -6.29 3.35
C PHE A 290 2.53 -7.16 4.52
N HIS A 291 1.36 -7.77 4.41
CA HIS A 291 0.89 -8.71 5.42
C HIS A 291 0.87 -10.14 4.90
N ALA A 292 0.92 -11.11 5.81
CA ALA A 292 0.60 -12.51 5.51
C ALA A 292 -0.23 -13.14 6.63
N THR A 293 -1.05 -14.12 6.27
CA THR A 293 -1.96 -14.80 7.19
C THR A 293 -1.21 -15.78 8.09
N VAL A 294 -1.48 -15.71 9.39
CA VAL A 294 -0.92 -16.63 10.41
C VAL A 294 -2.00 -17.43 11.15
N ASN A 295 -3.25 -16.97 11.11
CA ASN A 295 -4.41 -17.71 11.59
C ASN A 295 -5.62 -17.34 10.72
N THR A 296 -6.46 -18.31 10.36
CA THR A 296 -7.65 -18.09 9.54
C THR A 296 -8.91 -17.87 10.38
N ASN A 297 -8.89 -18.21 11.68
CA ASN A 297 -10.03 -18.00 12.57
C ASN A 297 -9.62 -17.75 14.05
N PRO A 298 -9.76 -16.51 14.57
CA PRO A 298 -10.07 -15.30 13.79
C PRO A 298 -8.96 -15.02 12.77
N LEU A 299 -9.31 -14.41 11.63
CA LEU A 299 -8.32 -14.03 10.64
C LEU A 299 -7.30 -13.08 11.26
N THR A 300 -6.05 -13.50 11.29
CA THR A 300 -4.92 -12.77 11.85
C THR A 300 -3.84 -12.66 10.80
N ARG A 301 -3.42 -11.43 10.51
CA ARG A 301 -2.41 -11.11 9.51
C ARG A 301 -1.27 -10.34 10.18
N TYR A 302 -0.05 -10.83 10.05
CA TYR A 302 1.15 -10.17 10.60
C TYR A 302 1.82 -9.33 9.52
N MET A 303 2.60 -8.32 9.93
CA MET A 303 3.36 -7.49 9.00
C MET A 303 4.73 -8.10 8.72
N TYR A 304 5.10 -8.10 7.45
CA TYR A 304 6.38 -8.51 6.89
C TYR A 304 6.97 -7.37 6.07
N THR A 305 8.24 -7.49 5.74
CA THR A 305 8.96 -6.55 4.87
C THR A 305 9.66 -7.32 3.77
N ALA A 306 9.85 -6.71 2.61
CA ALA A 306 10.68 -7.27 1.56
C ALA A 306 11.60 -6.22 0.96
N THR A 307 12.81 -6.63 0.60
CA THR A 307 13.68 -5.85 -0.30
C THR A 307 13.38 -6.28 -1.73
N ALA A 308 13.05 -5.32 -2.60
CA ALA A 308 12.76 -5.58 -4.00
C ALA A 308 13.99 -5.34 -4.88
N MET A 309 14.17 -6.23 -5.85
CA MET A 309 15.20 -6.15 -6.87
C MET A 309 14.55 -6.02 -8.24
N TRP A 310 15.24 -5.28 -9.13
CA TRP A 310 14.71 -4.90 -10.43
C TRP A 310 15.61 -5.39 -11.55
N ASN A 311 15.01 -6.08 -12.53
CA ASN A 311 15.64 -6.38 -13.82
C ASN A 311 14.79 -5.79 -14.95
N GLY A 312 15.10 -4.56 -15.33
CA GLY A 312 14.22 -3.76 -16.17
C GLY A 312 12.91 -3.47 -15.43
N THR A 313 11.79 -3.93 -15.97
CA THR A 313 10.45 -3.78 -15.38
C THR A 313 10.03 -4.98 -14.52
N ILE A 314 10.89 -5.99 -14.38
CA ILE A 314 10.60 -7.19 -13.59
C ILE A 314 11.04 -6.96 -12.15
N VAL A 315 10.11 -7.18 -11.22
CA VAL A 315 10.33 -7.12 -9.76
C VAL A 315 10.51 -8.54 -9.21
N SER A 316 11.42 -8.69 -8.26
CA SER A 316 11.58 -9.91 -7.44
C SER A 316 11.87 -9.53 -5.98
N THR A 317 11.43 -10.35 -5.04
CA THR A 317 11.68 -10.23 -3.59
C THR A 317 12.46 -11.39 -3.02
#